data_AF-A0A7Z2PXV4-F1
#
_entry.id   AF-A0A7Z2PXV4-F1
#
_cell.length_a   1.000
_cell.length_b   1.000
_cell.length_c   1.000
_cell.angle_alpha   90.00
_cell.angle_beta   90.00
_cell.angle_gamma   90.00
#
_symmetry.space_group_name_H-M   'P 1'
#
loop_
_entity.id
_entity.type
_entity.pdbx_description
1 polymer ?
#
loop_
_entity_poly.entity_id
_entity_poly.type
_entity_poly.pdbx_seq_one_letter_code
_entity_poly.pdbx_strand_id
1 'polypeptide(L)'
;MQIEGTRLSIKSTSLDAQELRSSLIYFDKLAWPTNNAIHVGGSGPDVDFLSAAKVLELPNVFLSGSFGVEVLILAQAQALRDLDEKNPGTWAIAQGENSLLVKDGTLTDKGGLALELYRAVPVPDKEVPLNEILEFRLKRYDELQALRNEIDRLVSEVNASEDPKATLEEALLRIDEGCSAAIRVCSEWQFPVRLSSLKTSFDLKPFAIVRDGLAAYVAQQHLAQQRR
;
A
#
# COMPACT_ATOMS: atom_id res chain seq x y z
N MET A 1 -0.99 8.95 -15.79
CA MET A 1 -0.15 10.12 -15.42
C MET A 1 1.08 10.16 -16.31
N GLN A 2 1.33 11.25 -17.05
CA GLN A 2 2.54 11.47 -17.86
C GLN A 2 3.33 12.61 -17.21
N ILE A 3 4.63 12.41 -16.99
CA ILE A 3 5.54 13.43 -16.47
C ILE A 3 6.43 13.86 -17.64
N GLU A 4 6.32 15.13 -18.05
CA GLU A 4 7.31 15.80 -18.92
C GLU A 4 7.73 17.09 -18.23
N GLY A 5 8.93 17.07 -17.62
CA GLY A 5 9.52 18.23 -16.97
C GLY A 5 8.67 18.84 -15.85
N THR A 6 8.99 20.08 -15.48
CA THR A 6 8.46 20.87 -14.35
C THR A 6 6.97 21.20 -14.40
N ARG A 7 6.17 20.46 -15.19
CA ARG A 7 4.72 20.61 -15.32
C ARG A 7 4.01 19.34 -14.85
N LEU A 8 3.31 19.47 -13.72
CA LEU A 8 2.38 18.46 -13.24
C LEU A 8 1.06 18.58 -14.01
N SER A 9 0.77 17.61 -14.87
CA SER A 9 -0.59 17.37 -15.36
C SER A 9 -1.32 16.48 -14.35
N ILE A 10 -2.11 17.10 -13.47
CA ILE A 10 -3.05 16.37 -12.61
C ILE A 10 -4.13 15.81 -13.54
N LYS A 11 -4.06 14.51 -13.87
CA LYS A 11 -5.06 13.85 -14.74
C LYS A 11 -6.43 13.72 -14.06
N SER A 12 -6.50 13.79 -12.73
CA SER A 12 -7.75 13.87 -11.97
C SER A 12 -7.51 14.45 -10.58
N THR A 13 -8.42 15.32 -10.14
CA THR A 13 -8.49 15.89 -8.78
C THR A 13 -9.37 15.04 -7.85
N SER A 14 -9.74 13.83 -8.29
CA SER A 14 -10.57 12.87 -7.56
C SER A 14 -9.72 11.70 -7.11
N LEU A 15 -10.13 11.06 -6.00
CA LEU A 15 -9.65 9.74 -5.60
C LEU A 15 -9.71 8.81 -6.80
N ASP A 16 -8.62 8.09 -7.07
CA ASP A 16 -8.62 7.08 -8.12
C ASP A 16 -9.57 5.94 -7.69
N ALA A 17 -10.54 5.64 -8.53
CA ALA A 17 -11.61 4.70 -8.21
C ALA A 17 -11.08 3.27 -7.96
N GLN A 18 -9.98 2.89 -8.61
CA GLN A 18 -9.35 1.58 -8.43
C GLN A 18 -8.58 1.55 -7.11
N GLU A 19 -7.72 2.55 -6.86
CA GLU A 19 -6.95 2.65 -5.61
C GLU A 19 -7.85 2.72 -4.37
N LEU A 20 -8.97 3.44 -4.46
CA LEU A 20 -9.94 3.54 -3.38
C LEU A 20 -10.47 2.15 -2.99
N ARG A 21 -10.87 1.34 -3.97
CA ARG A 21 -11.43 0.01 -3.73
C ARG A 21 -10.38 -1.00 -3.29
N SER A 22 -9.17 -0.92 -3.86
CA SER A 22 -8.01 -1.67 -3.40
C SER A 22 -7.67 -1.34 -1.94
N SER A 23 -7.88 -0.09 -1.50
CA SER A 23 -7.64 0.29 -0.11
C SER A 23 -8.79 -0.18 0.81
N LEU A 24 -10.04 -0.01 0.39
CA LEU A 24 -11.22 -0.35 1.19
C LEU A 24 -11.33 -1.83 1.55
N ILE A 25 -10.75 -2.74 0.75
CA ILE A 25 -10.80 -4.18 1.03
C ILE A 25 -9.81 -4.61 2.12
N TYR A 26 -8.70 -3.89 2.31
CA TYR A 26 -7.63 -4.24 3.27
C TYR A 26 -7.49 -3.27 4.47
N PHE A 27 -8.14 -2.10 4.42
CA PHE A 27 -8.02 -1.08 5.48
C PHE A 27 -9.38 -0.77 6.10
N ASP A 28 -9.40 -0.67 7.43
CA ASP A 28 -10.57 -0.27 8.20
C ASP A 28 -10.94 1.20 8.03
N LYS A 29 -9.90 2.03 7.91
CA LYS A 29 -10.00 3.47 7.81
C LYS A 29 -9.06 3.98 6.75
N LEU A 30 -9.49 5.05 6.10
CA LEU A 30 -8.72 5.78 5.11
C LEU A 30 -8.59 7.22 5.56
N ALA A 31 -7.44 7.83 5.27
CA ALA A 31 -7.23 9.26 5.44
C ALA A 31 -6.88 9.88 4.09
N TRP A 32 -7.61 10.93 3.70
CA TRP A 32 -7.30 11.72 2.52
C TRP A 32 -7.00 13.17 2.93
N PRO A 33 -5.72 13.54 3.05
CA PRO A 33 -5.35 14.85 3.55
C PRO A 33 -5.70 15.95 2.55
N THR A 34 -6.37 16.97 3.07
CA THR A 34 -6.60 18.24 2.38
C THR A 34 -5.56 19.24 2.86
N ASN A 35 -5.21 20.23 2.03
CA ASN A 35 -4.30 21.29 2.44
C ASN A 35 -4.72 22.66 1.90
N ASN A 36 -4.08 23.71 2.42
CA ASN A 36 -4.33 25.11 2.07
C ASN A 36 -3.85 25.53 0.66
N ALA A 37 -3.02 24.73 -0.01
CA ALA A 37 -2.48 25.03 -1.34
C ALA A 37 -3.22 24.31 -2.48
N ILE A 38 -3.80 23.15 -2.19
CA ILE A 38 -4.47 22.26 -3.14
C ILE A 38 -5.78 21.75 -2.50
N HIS A 39 -6.91 22.32 -2.92
CA HIS A 39 -8.26 21.84 -2.57
C HIS A 39 -8.69 20.65 -3.45
N VAL A 40 -7.87 19.60 -3.49
CA VAL A 40 -8.13 18.39 -4.28
C VAL A 40 -8.73 17.31 -3.38
N GLY A 41 -10.00 16.97 -3.62
CA GLY A 41 -10.61 15.74 -3.08
C GLY A 41 -11.61 15.88 -1.92
N GLY A 42 -12.27 17.04 -1.77
CA GLY A 42 -13.24 17.24 -0.68
C GLY A 42 -14.72 16.98 -1.02
N SER A 43 -15.07 16.60 -2.25
CA SER A 43 -16.47 16.53 -2.67
C SER A 43 -16.72 15.45 -3.71
N GLY A 44 -17.74 14.62 -3.48
CA GLY A 44 -18.18 13.59 -4.40
C GLY A 44 -18.97 12.50 -3.66
N PRO A 45 -19.85 11.76 -4.37
CA PRO A 45 -20.73 10.78 -3.74
C PRO A 45 -19.96 9.71 -2.94
N ASP A 46 -18.79 9.28 -3.44
CA ASP A 46 -17.93 8.30 -2.76
C ASP A 46 -17.33 8.88 -1.47
N VAL A 47 -16.87 10.14 -1.49
CA VAL A 47 -16.30 10.83 -0.32
C VAL A 47 -17.39 11.04 0.73
N ASP A 48 -18.58 11.49 0.31
CA ASP A 48 -19.72 11.74 1.19
C ASP A 48 -20.19 10.44 1.85
N PHE A 49 -20.30 9.36 1.06
CA PHE A 49 -20.67 8.04 1.55
C PHE A 49 -19.67 7.51 2.58
N LEU A 50 -18.37 7.52 2.27
CA LEU A 50 -17.34 6.98 3.16
C LEU A 50 -17.14 7.84 4.42
N SER A 51 -17.32 9.15 4.31
CA SER A 51 -17.28 10.07 5.47
C SER A 51 -18.49 9.81 6.39
N ALA A 52 -19.68 9.65 5.81
CA ALA A 52 -20.89 9.30 6.57
C ALA A 52 -20.78 7.94 7.25
N ALA A 53 -20.14 6.96 6.58
CA ALA A 53 -19.83 5.65 7.13
C ALA A 53 -18.68 5.66 8.17
N LYS A 54 -18.03 6.81 8.41
CA LYS A 54 -16.85 6.98 9.29
C LYS A 54 -15.65 6.12 8.90
N VAL A 55 -15.55 5.78 7.61
CA VAL A 55 -14.42 5.04 7.03
C VAL A 55 -13.36 6.02 6.50
N LEU A 56 -13.76 7.20 6.03
CA LEU A 56 -12.85 8.22 5.51
C LEU A 56 -12.71 9.40 6.48
N GLU A 57 -11.47 9.75 6.81
CA GLU A 57 -11.10 10.97 7.52
C GLU A 57 -10.43 11.96 6.54
N LEU A 58 -10.82 13.24 6.61
CA LEU A 58 -10.28 14.32 5.78
C LEU A 58 -9.44 15.28 6.63
N PRO A 59 -8.23 14.88 7.08
CA PRO A 59 -7.39 15.75 7.89
C PRO A 59 -7.01 17.00 7.09
N ASN A 60 -7.08 18.16 7.75
CA ASN A 60 -6.64 19.42 7.16
C ASN A 60 -5.21 19.71 7.61
N VAL A 61 -4.31 19.74 6.63
CA VAL A 61 -2.89 19.99 6.84
C VAL A 61 -2.54 21.41 6.40
N PHE A 62 -1.98 22.19 7.31
CA PHE A 62 -1.44 23.50 6.97
C PHE A 62 0.01 23.39 6.51
N LEU A 63 0.27 23.76 5.26
CA LEU A 63 1.60 23.80 4.67
C LEU A 63 2.03 25.26 4.45
N SER A 64 3.18 25.65 4.98
CA SER A 64 3.74 27.01 4.86
C SER A 64 5.01 27.05 4.00
N GLY A 65 5.01 27.82 2.90
CA GLY A 65 6.15 27.91 2.00
C GLY A 65 5.74 27.96 0.52
N SER A 66 6.72 28.05 -0.37
CA SER A 66 6.50 27.89 -1.82
C SER A 66 6.71 26.42 -2.17
N PHE A 67 5.66 25.74 -2.59
CA PHE A 67 5.70 24.29 -2.84
C PHE A 67 5.39 23.97 -4.30
N GLY A 68 6.20 23.10 -4.88
CA GLY A 68 5.93 22.47 -6.17
C GLY A 68 5.10 21.20 -6.03
N VAL A 69 5.38 20.20 -6.87
CA VAL A 69 4.71 18.89 -6.87
C VAL A 69 4.83 18.14 -5.54
N GLU A 70 5.89 18.42 -4.78
CA GLU A 70 6.17 17.85 -3.46
C GLU A 70 5.09 18.14 -2.41
N VAL A 71 4.25 19.16 -2.62
CA VAL A 71 3.18 19.56 -1.68
C VAL A 71 2.22 18.40 -1.35
N LEU A 72 1.95 17.51 -2.32
CA LEU A 72 1.09 16.34 -2.11
C LEU A 72 1.76 15.29 -1.22
N ILE A 73 3.07 15.08 -1.40
CA ILE A 73 3.88 14.15 -0.61
C ILE A 73 4.02 14.68 0.83
N LEU A 74 4.29 15.98 0.97
CA LEU A 74 4.41 16.64 2.28
C LEU A 74 3.08 16.62 3.05
N ALA A 75 1.94 16.81 2.37
CA ALA A 75 0.63 16.70 2.98
C ALA A 75 0.37 15.28 3.52
N GLN A 76 0.69 14.23 2.74
CA GLN A 76 0.57 12.84 3.20
C GLN A 76 1.48 12.54 4.39
N ALA A 77 2.75 12.97 4.33
CA ALA A 77 3.69 12.74 5.41
C ALA A 77 3.30 13.47 6.70
N GLN A 78 2.77 14.69 6.61
CA GLN A 78 2.29 15.43 7.78
C GLN A 78 1.02 14.81 8.35
N ALA A 79 0.06 14.45 7.52
CA ALA A 79 -1.16 13.79 7.99
C ALA A 79 -0.86 12.45 8.67
N LEU A 80 0.09 11.67 8.14
CA LEU A 80 0.58 10.47 8.81
C LEU A 80 1.08 10.78 10.22
N ARG A 81 1.96 11.80 10.37
CA ARG A 81 2.47 12.20 11.69
C ARG A 81 1.34 12.59 12.65
N ASP A 82 0.43 13.46 12.21
CA ASP A 82 -0.67 13.97 13.05
C ASP A 82 -1.64 12.87 13.48
N LEU A 83 -1.85 11.85 12.62
CA LEU A 83 -2.72 10.71 12.91
C LEU A 83 -2.02 9.67 13.78
N ASP A 84 -0.73 9.43 13.55
CA ASP A 84 0.10 8.51 14.34
C ASP A 84 0.33 9.05 15.76
N GLU A 85 0.46 10.36 15.96
CA GLU A 85 0.49 10.98 17.30
C GLU A 85 -0.77 10.69 18.11
N LYS A 86 -1.93 10.59 17.45
CA LYS A 86 -3.22 10.28 18.10
C LYS A 86 -3.41 8.78 18.31
N ASN A 87 -2.98 7.96 17.35
CA ASN A 87 -3.13 6.51 17.36
C ASN A 87 -1.84 5.85 16.84
N PRO A 88 -0.81 5.69 17.70
CA PRO A 88 0.49 5.18 17.28
C PRO A 88 0.40 3.79 16.63
N GLY A 89 1.06 3.63 15.49
CA GLY A 89 1.16 2.36 14.75
C GLY A 89 -0.10 1.94 14.01
N THR A 90 -1.14 2.79 13.94
CA THR A 90 -2.42 2.46 13.28
C THR A 90 -2.48 2.90 11.82
N TRP A 91 -1.62 3.86 11.44
CA TRP A 91 -1.69 4.51 10.14
C TRP A 91 -0.47 4.17 9.28
N ALA A 92 -0.73 3.95 7.99
CA ALA A 92 0.30 3.74 6.98
C ALA A 92 -0.09 4.51 5.71
N ILE A 93 0.91 4.89 4.91
CA ILE A 93 0.63 5.52 3.62
C ILE A 93 0.28 4.42 2.61
N ALA A 94 -0.88 4.55 1.96
CA ALA A 94 -1.30 3.64 0.90
C ALA A 94 -0.37 3.74 -0.33
N GLN A 95 0.24 2.62 -0.69
CA GLN A 95 1.07 2.47 -1.90
C GLN A 95 0.46 1.41 -2.80
N GLY A 96 -0.21 1.82 -3.87
CA GLY A 96 -0.70 0.94 -4.94
C GLY A 96 -0.13 1.31 -6.31
N GLU A 97 -0.56 0.58 -7.34
CA GLU A 97 -0.06 0.70 -8.73
C GLU A 97 -0.13 2.13 -9.28
N ASN A 98 -1.13 2.92 -8.84
CA ASN A 98 -1.32 4.31 -9.25
C ASN A 98 -0.95 5.35 -8.16
N SER A 99 -0.31 4.93 -7.05
CA SER A 99 0.07 5.84 -5.97
C SER A 99 1.25 6.75 -6.34
N LEU A 100 1.22 7.97 -5.80
CA LEU A 100 2.18 9.04 -6.09
C LEU A 100 3.61 8.74 -5.62
N LEU A 101 3.76 7.91 -4.57
CA LEU A 101 5.05 7.69 -3.91
C LEU A 101 5.95 6.67 -4.60
N VAL A 102 5.40 5.78 -5.42
CA VAL A 102 6.16 4.66 -6.00
C VAL A 102 6.99 5.10 -7.21
N LYS A 103 6.74 6.30 -7.78
CA LYS A 103 7.42 6.70 -9.02
C LYS A 103 8.86 7.18 -8.86
N ASP A 104 9.24 7.79 -7.73
CA ASP A 104 10.51 8.53 -7.67
C ASP A 104 11.37 8.25 -6.42
N GLY A 105 11.24 7.08 -5.78
CA GLY A 105 12.25 6.58 -4.82
C GLY A 105 12.56 7.49 -3.62
N THR A 106 11.75 8.51 -3.36
CA THR A 106 12.15 9.69 -2.58
C THR A 106 12.12 9.44 -1.06
N LEU A 107 11.72 8.24 -0.63
CA LEU A 107 11.60 7.88 0.79
C LEU A 107 12.51 6.71 1.23
N THR A 108 13.31 6.13 0.35
CA THR A 108 14.17 4.97 0.70
C THR A 108 15.59 5.15 0.21
N ASP A 109 16.30 6.12 0.80
CA ASP A 109 17.77 6.23 0.67
C ASP A 109 18.50 5.52 1.84
N LYS A 110 17.75 4.72 2.63
CA LYS A 110 18.29 3.87 3.69
C LYS A 110 18.13 2.43 3.23
N GLY A 111 19.26 1.75 3.00
CA GLY A 111 19.33 0.41 2.41
C GLY A 111 18.33 -0.55 3.04
N GLY A 112 17.48 -1.14 2.20
CA GLY A 112 16.45 -2.11 2.57
C GLY A 112 16.21 -3.10 1.44
N LEU A 113 15.47 -4.17 1.73
CA LEU A 113 15.06 -5.16 0.72
C LEU A 113 13.75 -4.69 0.06
N ALA A 114 13.76 -4.52 -1.25
CA ALA A 114 12.54 -4.30 -2.01
C ALA A 114 11.88 -5.66 -2.31
N LEU A 115 10.63 -5.82 -1.90
CA LEU A 115 9.79 -6.96 -2.23
C LEU A 115 8.65 -6.49 -3.14
N GLU A 116 8.35 -7.30 -4.15
CA GLU A 116 7.18 -7.08 -5.00
C GLU A 116 6.32 -8.33 -5.00
N LEU A 117 5.10 -8.21 -4.48
CA LEU A 117 4.06 -9.22 -4.61
C LEU A 117 3.43 -9.05 -5.98
N TYR A 118 4.01 -9.69 -6.99
CA TYR A 118 3.59 -9.51 -8.37
C TYR A 118 2.26 -10.20 -8.65
N ARG A 119 1.22 -9.42 -8.94
CA ARG A 119 -0.14 -9.90 -9.25
C ARG A 119 -0.64 -10.96 -8.25
N ALA A 120 -0.39 -10.75 -6.97
CA ALA A 120 -0.72 -11.71 -5.92
C ALA A 120 -1.86 -11.24 -5.00
N VAL A 121 -2.19 -9.94 -5.03
CA VAL A 121 -3.17 -9.35 -4.11
C VAL A 121 -4.50 -9.18 -4.84
N PRO A 122 -5.58 -9.88 -4.44
CA PRO A 122 -6.90 -9.68 -5.04
C PRO A 122 -7.49 -8.34 -4.62
N VAL A 123 -7.96 -7.55 -5.58
CA VAL A 123 -8.61 -6.26 -5.33
C VAL A 123 -9.93 -6.17 -6.12
N PRO A 124 -10.97 -5.53 -5.56
CA PRO A 124 -12.20 -5.28 -6.30
C PRO A 124 -11.93 -4.43 -7.53
N ASP A 125 -12.62 -4.69 -8.64
CA ASP A 125 -12.55 -3.84 -9.82
C ASP A 125 -13.13 -2.44 -9.55
N LYS A 126 -12.69 -1.43 -10.30
CA LYS A 126 -13.11 -0.02 -10.18
C LYS A 126 -14.63 0.21 -10.26
N GLU A 127 -15.41 -0.72 -10.79
CA GLU A 127 -16.87 -0.60 -10.92
C GLU A 127 -17.64 -1.19 -9.72
N VAL A 128 -16.98 -1.90 -8.81
CA VAL A 128 -17.65 -2.56 -7.68
C VAL A 128 -18.23 -1.53 -6.71
N PRO A 129 -19.49 -1.63 -6.24
CA PRO A 129 -20.05 -0.66 -5.30
C PRO A 129 -19.32 -0.63 -3.95
N LEU A 130 -19.14 0.57 -3.38
CA LEU A 130 -18.40 0.74 -2.12
C LEU A 130 -19.06 0.01 -0.94
N ASN A 131 -20.40 0.03 -0.87
CA ASN A 131 -21.15 -0.65 0.18
C ASN A 131 -20.91 -2.18 0.15
N GLU A 132 -20.84 -2.77 -1.04
CA GLU A 132 -20.59 -4.21 -1.21
C GLU A 132 -19.19 -4.58 -0.74
N ILE A 133 -18.19 -3.73 -1.00
CA ILE A 133 -16.81 -3.93 -0.51
C ILE A 133 -16.78 -3.90 1.02
N LEU A 134 -17.43 -2.90 1.62
CA LEU A 134 -17.48 -2.77 3.09
C LEU A 134 -18.18 -3.97 3.74
N GLU A 135 -19.31 -4.40 3.21
CA GLU A 135 -20.03 -5.57 3.73
C GLU A 135 -19.23 -6.87 3.56
N PHE A 136 -18.61 -7.08 2.40
CA PHE A 136 -17.81 -8.26 2.15
C PHE A 136 -16.59 -8.30 3.08
N ARG A 137 -15.87 -7.18 3.22
CA ARG A 137 -14.75 -7.07 4.15
C ARG A 137 -15.16 -7.36 5.58
N LEU A 138 -16.30 -6.86 6.04
CA LEU A 138 -16.81 -7.14 7.38
C LEU A 138 -17.13 -8.64 7.59
N LYS A 139 -17.70 -9.30 6.57
CA LYS A 139 -18.05 -10.74 6.63
C LYS A 139 -16.83 -11.66 6.59
N ARG A 140 -15.74 -11.22 5.93
CA ARG A 140 -14.52 -11.99 5.67
C ARG A 140 -13.27 -11.34 6.30
N TYR A 141 -13.48 -10.62 7.39
CA TYR A 141 -12.47 -9.74 7.97
C TYR A 141 -11.22 -10.52 8.38
N ASP A 142 -11.41 -11.62 9.11
CA ASP A 142 -10.32 -12.44 9.63
C ASP A 142 -9.47 -13.02 8.49
N GLU A 143 -10.10 -13.50 7.42
CA GLU A 143 -9.39 -14.07 6.28
C GLU A 143 -8.60 -13.03 5.48
N LEU A 144 -9.17 -11.84 5.26
CA LEU A 144 -8.49 -10.76 4.53
C LEU A 144 -7.35 -10.14 5.36
N GLN A 145 -7.53 -10.02 6.67
CA GLN A 145 -6.52 -9.45 7.56
C GLN A 145 -5.36 -10.41 7.83
N ALA A 146 -5.54 -11.72 7.64
CA ALA A 146 -4.44 -12.68 7.77
C ALA A 146 -3.24 -12.31 6.87
N LEU A 147 -3.49 -12.01 5.59
CA LEU A 147 -2.44 -11.57 4.67
C LEU A 147 -1.76 -10.29 5.17
N ARG A 148 -2.55 -9.31 5.61
CA ARG A 148 -2.03 -8.03 6.11
C ARG A 148 -1.13 -8.22 7.32
N ASN A 149 -1.56 -9.04 8.28
CA ASN A 149 -0.81 -9.33 9.50
C ASN A 149 0.54 -9.99 9.19
N GLU A 150 0.61 -10.89 8.21
CA GLU A 150 1.88 -11.52 7.82
C GLU A 150 2.85 -10.50 7.18
N ILE A 151 2.33 -9.58 6.35
CA ILE A 151 3.13 -8.49 5.77
C ILE A 151 3.67 -7.56 6.87
N ASP A 152 2.83 -7.19 7.84
CA ASP A 152 3.22 -6.27 8.92
C ASP A 152 4.24 -6.92 9.88
N ARG A 153 4.15 -8.24 10.11
CA ARG A 153 5.07 -8.98 10.98
C ARG A 153 6.47 -9.15 10.39
N LEU A 154 6.57 -9.30 9.07
CA LEU A 154 7.80 -9.62 8.33
C LEU A 154 9.02 -8.84 8.85
N VAL A 155 8.92 -7.51 8.93
CA VAL A 155 10.05 -6.64 9.32
C VAL A 155 10.48 -6.92 10.75
N SER A 156 9.52 -7.04 11.67
CA SER A 156 9.81 -7.24 13.09
C SER A 156 10.44 -8.60 13.36
N GLU A 157 9.94 -9.65 12.69
CA GLU A 157 10.43 -11.02 12.84
C GLU A 157 11.84 -11.19 12.28
N VAL A 158 12.08 -10.71 11.06
CA VAL A 158 13.39 -10.80 10.41
C VAL A 158 14.44 -10.00 11.18
N ASN A 159 14.10 -8.81 11.66
CA ASN A 159 15.04 -7.96 12.40
C ASN A 159 15.36 -8.49 13.81
N ALA A 160 14.47 -9.28 14.42
CA ALA A 160 14.66 -9.86 15.74
C ALA A 160 15.27 -11.27 15.74
N SER A 161 15.36 -11.91 14.57
CA SER A 161 15.77 -13.32 14.45
C SER A 161 17.29 -13.53 14.57
N GLU A 162 17.67 -14.69 15.13
CA GLU A 162 19.03 -15.20 15.14
C GLU A 162 19.49 -15.69 13.75
N ASP A 163 18.56 -16.19 12.92
CA ASP A 163 18.77 -16.53 11.50
C ASP A 163 17.80 -15.75 10.60
N PRO A 164 18.16 -14.50 10.23
CA PRO A 164 17.32 -13.64 9.41
C PRO A 164 16.99 -14.22 8.03
N LYS A 165 17.85 -15.07 7.47
CA LYS A 165 17.64 -15.63 6.13
C LYS A 165 16.57 -16.71 6.16
N ALA A 166 16.70 -17.68 7.06
CA ALA A 166 15.69 -18.72 7.22
C ALA A 166 14.32 -18.12 7.61
N THR A 167 14.34 -17.10 8.48
CA THR A 167 13.12 -16.39 8.90
C THR A 167 12.46 -15.65 7.75
N LEU A 168 13.24 -15.00 6.87
CA LEU A 168 12.72 -14.36 5.67
C LEU A 168 12.07 -15.38 4.72
N GLU A 169 12.72 -16.52 4.48
CA GLU A 169 12.18 -17.59 3.63
C GLU A 169 10.86 -18.13 4.18
N GLU A 170 10.77 -18.37 5.49
CA GLU A 170 9.54 -18.82 6.15
C GLU A 170 8.43 -17.77 6.11
N ALA A 171 8.76 -16.49 6.36
CA ALA A 171 7.78 -15.41 6.30
C ALA A 171 7.25 -15.19 4.88
N LEU A 172 8.08 -15.35 3.85
CA LEU A 172 7.63 -15.29 2.46
C LEU A 172 6.65 -16.43 2.11
N LEU A 173 6.85 -17.64 2.65
CA LEU A 173 5.91 -18.74 2.49
C LEU A 173 4.56 -18.42 3.14
N ARG A 174 4.55 -17.85 4.36
CA ARG A 174 3.31 -17.42 5.02
C ARG A 174 2.57 -16.34 4.24
N ILE A 175 3.30 -15.39 3.65
CA ILE A 175 2.70 -14.35 2.79
C ILE A 175 2.08 -14.97 1.53
N ASP A 176 2.72 -15.97 0.92
CA ASP A 176 2.19 -16.69 -0.24
C ASP A 176 0.90 -17.47 0.10
N GLU A 177 0.89 -18.15 1.25
CA GLU A 177 -0.31 -18.80 1.79
C GLU A 177 -1.43 -17.79 2.04
N GLY A 178 -1.10 -16.62 2.63
CA GLY A 178 -2.03 -15.52 2.84
C GLY A 178 -2.61 -14.97 1.53
N CYS A 179 -1.79 -14.82 0.48
CA CYS A 179 -2.25 -14.41 -0.84
C CYS A 179 -3.21 -15.45 -1.43
N SER A 180 -2.85 -16.74 -1.35
CA SER A 180 -3.69 -17.84 -1.83
C SER A 180 -5.05 -17.90 -1.11
N ALA A 181 -5.06 -17.70 0.21
CA ALA A 181 -6.28 -17.64 1.01
C ALA A 181 -7.15 -16.44 0.62
N ALA A 182 -6.55 -15.25 0.47
CA ALA A 182 -7.26 -14.04 0.04
C ALA A 182 -7.86 -14.23 -1.36
N ILE A 183 -7.12 -14.82 -2.31
CA ILE A 183 -7.61 -15.11 -3.66
C ILE A 183 -8.83 -16.04 -3.60
N ARG A 184 -8.76 -17.11 -2.80
CA ARG A 184 -9.86 -18.04 -2.62
C ARG A 184 -11.12 -17.34 -2.10
N VAL A 185 -10.98 -16.59 -1.01
CA VAL A 185 -12.09 -15.86 -0.39
C VAL A 185 -12.70 -14.84 -1.36
N CYS A 186 -11.87 -14.08 -2.07
CA CYS A 186 -12.33 -13.12 -3.07
C CYS A 186 -12.98 -13.80 -4.29
N SER A 187 -12.59 -15.02 -4.65
CA SER A 187 -13.22 -15.78 -5.74
C SER A 187 -14.60 -16.35 -5.39
N GLU A 188 -14.93 -16.48 -4.10
CA GLU A 188 -16.28 -16.82 -3.65
C GLU A 188 -17.24 -15.62 -3.76
N TRP A 189 -16.71 -14.42 -3.96
CA TRP A 189 -17.49 -13.20 -4.06
C TRP A 189 -18.08 -13.03 -5.46
N GLN A 190 -19.31 -12.52 -5.53
CA GLN A 190 -20.05 -12.37 -6.78
C GLN A 190 -19.58 -11.19 -7.66
N PHE A 191 -18.74 -10.30 -7.13
CA PHE A 191 -18.27 -9.10 -7.82
C PHE A 191 -16.92 -9.32 -8.50
N PRO A 192 -16.61 -8.58 -9.58
CA PRO A 192 -15.35 -8.72 -10.30
C PRO A 192 -14.15 -8.35 -9.41
N VAL A 193 -13.17 -9.26 -9.40
CA VAL A 193 -11.89 -9.12 -8.69
C VAL A 193 -10.76 -9.27 -9.69
N ARG A 194 -9.71 -8.47 -9.54
CA ARG A 194 -8.47 -8.57 -10.30
C ARG A 194 -7.28 -8.76 -9.36
N LEU A 195 -6.21 -9.31 -9.90
CA LEU A 195 -4.94 -9.40 -9.17
C LEU A 195 -4.11 -8.15 -9.43
N SER A 196 -3.68 -7.51 -8.35
CA SER A 196 -2.82 -6.33 -8.36
C SER A 196 -1.43 -6.67 -7.83
N SER A 197 -0.43 -5.94 -8.31
CA SER A 197 0.93 -5.98 -7.79
C SER A 197 1.10 -5.00 -6.64
N LEU A 198 1.63 -5.48 -5.52
CA LEU A 198 2.03 -4.63 -4.41
C LEU A 198 3.55 -4.55 -4.36
N LYS A 199 4.10 -3.35 -4.55
CA LYS A 199 5.53 -3.09 -4.39
C LYS A 199 5.76 -2.45 -3.03
N THR A 200 6.62 -3.03 -2.22
CA THR A 200 6.93 -2.52 -0.88
C THR A 200 8.42 -2.65 -0.59
N SER A 201 8.99 -1.60 -0.03
CA SER A 201 10.38 -1.60 0.45
C SER A 201 10.39 -1.81 1.96
N PHE A 202 11.14 -2.81 2.42
CA PHE A 202 11.26 -3.15 3.83
C PHE A 202 12.68 -2.82 4.34
N ASP A 203 12.77 -2.11 5.46
CA ASP A 203 14.04 -1.88 6.16
C ASP A 203 14.40 -3.11 6.99
N LEU A 204 15.02 -4.08 6.33
CA LEU A 204 15.55 -5.28 6.95
C LEU A 204 17.02 -5.05 7.30
N LYS A 205 17.28 -4.64 8.54
CA LYS A 205 18.61 -4.28 9.05
C LYS A 205 19.66 -5.37 8.82
N PRO A 206 19.37 -6.68 8.99
CA PRO A 206 20.34 -7.73 8.67
C PRO A 206 20.81 -7.73 7.22
N PHE A 207 20.01 -7.21 6.28
CA PHE A 207 20.30 -7.19 4.85
C PHE A 207 20.75 -5.82 4.33
N ALA A 208 20.65 -4.75 5.14
CA ALA A 208 21.03 -3.39 4.77
C ALA A 208 22.53 -3.22 4.41
N ILE A 209 23.39 -4.12 4.89
CA ILE A 209 24.84 -4.10 4.64
C ILE A 209 25.21 -4.78 3.30
N VAL A 210 24.28 -5.50 2.67
CA VAL A 210 24.54 -6.35 1.50
C VAL A 210 24.09 -5.64 0.20
N ARG A 211 24.56 -4.41 -0.05
CA ARG A 211 24.23 -3.68 -1.28
C ARG A 211 24.81 -4.34 -2.54
N ASP A 212 25.92 -5.06 -2.40
CA ASP A 212 26.64 -5.64 -3.55
C ASP A 212 26.42 -7.15 -3.74
N GLY A 213 25.69 -7.82 -2.82
CA GLY A 213 25.56 -9.29 -2.82
C GLY A 213 24.14 -9.85 -3.05
N LEU A 214 23.08 -9.16 -2.61
CA LEU A 214 21.71 -9.72 -2.65
C LEU A 214 20.94 -9.41 -3.94
N ALA A 215 21.32 -8.36 -4.67
CA ALA A 215 20.82 -8.14 -6.03
C ALA A 215 21.11 -9.34 -6.96
N ALA A 216 22.12 -10.16 -6.64
CA ALA A 216 22.44 -11.38 -7.36
C ALA A 216 21.56 -12.59 -6.96
N TYR A 217 21.00 -12.63 -5.74
CA TYR A 217 20.33 -13.84 -5.24
C TYR A 217 18.91 -14.00 -5.80
N VAL A 218 18.15 -12.91 -5.93
CA VAL A 218 16.80 -12.94 -6.51
C VAL A 218 16.85 -13.15 -8.04
N ALA A 219 17.93 -12.73 -8.71
CA ALA A 219 18.12 -12.94 -10.15
C ALA A 219 18.56 -14.37 -10.50
N GLN A 220 19.28 -15.08 -9.62
CA GLN A 220 19.85 -16.40 -9.96
C GLN A 220 18.86 -17.57 -9.88
N GLN A 221 17.85 -17.54 -9.01
CA GLN A 221 16.94 -18.69 -8.87
C GLN A 221 15.99 -18.84 -10.06
N HIS A 222 15.58 -17.74 -10.70
CA HIS A 222 14.69 -17.81 -11.87
C HIS A 222 15.38 -18.32 -13.14
N LEU A 223 16.71 -18.15 -13.26
CA LEU A 223 17.50 -18.67 -14.39
C LEU A 223 17.95 -20.12 -14.19
N ALA A 224 18.03 -20.60 -12.95
CA ALA A 224 18.41 -21.98 -12.64
C ALA A 224 17.26 -22.98 -12.85
N GLN A 225 16.00 -22.55 -12.73
CA GLN A 225 14.83 -23.42 -12.91
C GLN A 225 14.35 -23.58 -14.37
N GLN A 226 14.92 -22.83 -15.32
CA GLN A 226 14.65 -23.00 -16.77
C GLN A 226 15.70 -23.82 -17.52
N ARG A 227 16.65 -24.45 -16.80
CA ARG A 227 17.65 -25.36 -17.38
C ARG A 227 17.73 -26.67 -16.60
N ARG A 228 16.64 -27.43 -16.54
CA ARG A 228 16.64 -28.90 -16.42
C ARG A 228 15.45 -29.49 -17.15
#